data_AF-A0A536FZI9-F1
#
_entry.id   AF-A0A536FZI9-F1
#
_cell.length_a   1.000
_cell.length_b   1.000
_cell.length_c   1.000
_cell.angle_alpha   90.00
_cell.angle_beta   90.00
_cell.angle_gamma   90.00
#
_symmetry.space_group_name_H-M   'P 1'
#
loop_
_entity.id
_entity.type
_entity.pdbx_description
1 polymer ?
#
loop_
_entity_poly.entity_id
_entity_poly.type
_entity_poly.pdbx_seq_one_letter_code
_entity_poly.pdbx_strand_id
1 'polypeptide(L)'
;VMLDLLEDQRQVAHEPDVVERMRLLVYHHVRFHGERAKEVFIGNSELRSLNRQQRTRIVGLRNEYEAMFQKELEDGIRQGKFLPVDVQVTAYGILAMTTWVSSWYSPRGRLSLEEIADIYSDTVLRGIWNPAAGQLETHLRRVGRDNARRSLAAAASK
;
A
#
# COMPACT_ATOMS: atom_id res chain seq x y z
N VAL A 1 7.66 -12.55 -7.15
CA VAL A 1 6.38 -11.98 -6.67
C VAL A 1 6.50 -11.41 -5.26
N MET A 2 6.35 -12.18 -4.16
CA MET A 2 6.31 -11.57 -2.82
C MET A 2 7.62 -10.88 -2.37
N LEU A 3 8.79 -11.41 -2.76
CA LEU A 3 10.07 -10.77 -2.47
C LEU A 3 10.20 -9.44 -3.20
N ASP A 4 9.86 -9.42 -4.49
CA ASP A 4 9.85 -8.19 -5.30
C ASP A 4 8.90 -7.14 -4.69
N LEU A 5 7.72 -7.56 -4.24
CA LEU A 5 6.75 -6.69 -3.57
C LEU A 5 7.29 -6.12 -2.24
N LEU A 6 8.00 -6.93 -1.44
CA LEU A 6 8.65 -6.48 -0.22
C LEU A 6 9.74 -5.44 -0.52
N GLU A 7 10.57 -5.70 -1.53
CA GLU A 7 11.67 -4.82 -1.92
C GLU A 7 11.15 -3.46 -2.42
N ASP A 8 10.15 -3.46 -3.31
CA ASP A 8 9.54 -2.23 -3.83
C ASP A 8 8.98 -1.36 -2.70
N GLN A 9 8.39 -1.99 -1.68
CA GLN A 9 7.67 -1.30 -0.63
C GLN A 9 8.59 -0.80 0.50
N ARG A 10 9.80 -1.35 0.63
CA ARG A 10 10.82 -0.82 1.57
C ARG A 10 11.22 0.61 1.22
N GLN A 11 11.10 1.01 -0.04
CA GLN A 11 11.38 2.39 -0.45
C GLN A 11 10.42 3.40 0.17
N VAL A 12 9.17 2.99 0.43
CA VAL A 12 8.13 3.84 1.03
C VAL A 12 8.51 4.30 2.45
N ALA A 13 9.31 3.53 3.17
CA ALA A 13 9.76 3.88 4.52
C ALA A 13 10.56 5.20 4.59
N HIS A 14 11.11 5.68 3.47
CA HIS A 14 11.86 6.94 3.40
C HIS A 14 10.96 8.18 3.30
N GLU A 15 9.66 8.04 3.01
CA GLU A 15 8.74 9.16 3.01
C GLU A 15 8.42 9.57 4.47
N PRO A 16 8.72 10.81 4.89
CA PRO A 16 8.53 11.22 6.27
C PRO A 16 7.07 11.34 6.70
N ASP A 17 6.14 11.64 5.79
CA ASP A 17 4.72 11.78 6.15
C ASP A 17 3.99 10.42 6.19
N VAL A 18 3.41 10.07 7.33
CA VAL A 18 2.73 8.77 7.52
C VAL A 18 1.51 8.58 6.63
N VAL A 19 0.81 9.67 6.29
CA VAL A 19 -0.38 9.63 5.42
C VAL A 19 0.08 9.30 4.00
N GLU A 20 1.17 9.92 3.57
CA GLU A 20 1.78 9.64 2.26
C GLU A 20 2.39 8.25 2.19
N ARG A 21 3.03 7.76 3.27
CA ARG A 21 3.48 6.36 3.33
C ARG A 21 2.33 5.39 3.13
N MET A 22 1.22 5.55 3.87
CA MET A 22 0.04 4.70 3.68
C MET A 22 -0.51 4.81 2.25
N ARG A 23 -0.57 6.03 1.69
CA ARG A 23 -1.01 6.27 0.31
C ARG A 23 -0.17 5.48 -0.70
N LEU A 24 1.15 5.56 -0.57
CA LEU A 24 2.13 4.90 -1.43
C LEU A 24 2.11 3.37 -1.26
N LEU A 25 2.00 2.88 -0.02
CA LEU A 25 1.87 1.43 0.26
C LEU A 25 0.69 0.84 -0.53
N VAL A 26 -0.49 1.46 -0.41
CA VAL A 26 -1.71 1.03 -1.13
C VAL A 26 -1.53 1.16 -2.63
N TYR A 27 -1.02 2.30 -3.10
CA TYR A 27 -0.85 2.60 -4.52
C TYR A 27 0.05 1.56 -5.20
N HIS A 28 1.23 1.32 -4.64
CA HIS A 28 2.19 0.36 -5.17
C HIS A 28 1.67 -1.08 -5.04
N HIS A 29 0.92 -1.41 -3.98
CA HIS A 29 0.34 -2.74 -3.83
C HIS A 29 -0.68 -3.06 -4.92
N VAL A 30 -1.58 -2.11 -5.22
CA VAL A 30 -2.57 -2.25 -6.29
C VAL A 30 -1.91 -2.39 -7.65
N ARG A 31 -0.94 -1.52 -7.96
CA ARG A 31 -0.17 -1.60 -9.20
C ARG A 31 0.51 -2.94 -9.36
N PHE A 32 1.24 -3.39 -8.34
CA PHE A 32 1.95 -4.65 -8.36
C PHE A 32 1.03 -5.83 -8.69
N HIS A 33 -0.13 -5.90 -8.03
CA HIS A 33 -1.09 -6.99 -8.26
C HIS A 33 -1.82 -6.88 -9.60
N GLY A 34 -2.09 -5.66 -10.07
CA GLY A 34 -2.70 -5.44 -11.39
C GLY A 34 -1.77 -5.78 -12.55
N GLU A 35 -0.50 -5.40 -12.47
CA GLU A 35 0.52 -5.69 -13.50
C GLU A 35 0.84 -7.19 -13.57
N ARG A 36 0.74 -7.89 -12.43
CA ARG A 36 1.19 -9.28 -12.27
C ARG A 36 0.04 -10.27 -12.04
N ALA A 37 -1.17 -9.94 -12.52
CA ALA A 37 -2.38 -10.74 -12.33
C ALA A 37 -2.19 -12.24 -12.64
N LYS A 38 -1.50 -12.56 -13.75
CA LYS A 38 -1.19 -13.95 -14.16
C LYS A 38 -0.29 -14.66 -13.13
N GLU A 39 0.73 -13.98 -12.62
CA GLU A 39 1.65 -14.55 -11.64
C GLU A 39 0.99 -14.72 -10.26
N VAL A 40 0.13 -13.78 -9.88
CA VAL A 40 -0.70 -13.89 -8.66
C VAL A 40 -1.63 -15.09 -8.75
N PHE A 41 -2.28 -15.30 -9.89
CA PHE A 41 -3.15 -16.45 -10.12
C PHE A 41 -2.38 -17.79 -9.99
N ILE A 42 -1.25 -17.93 -10.70
CA ILE A 42 -0.40 -19.13 -10.65
C ILE A 42 0.12 -19.36 -9.23
N GLY A 43 0.59 -18.30 -8.58
CA GLY A 43 1.09 -18.36 -7.21
C GLY A 43 0.04 -18.92 -6.26
N ASN A 44 -1.22 -18.48 -6.39
CA ASN A 44 -2.33 -18.92 -5.55
C ASN A 44 -2.80 -20.35 -5.86
N SER A 45 -2.81 -20.77 -7.13
CA SER A 45 -3.21 -22.14 -7.51
C SER A 45 -2.22 -23.20 -7.05
N GLU A 46 -0.92 -22.86 -7.04
CA GLU A 46 0.17 -23.78 -6.66
C GLU A 46 0.45 -23.81 -5.14
N LEU A 47 -0.21 -22.97 -4.33
CA LEU A 47 -0.04 -22.99 -2.86
C LEU A 47 -0.31 -24.36 -2.24
N ARG A 48 -1.20 -25.15 -2.84
CA ARG A 48 -1.57 -26.50 -2.38
C ARG A 48 -0.46 -27.52 -2.66
N SER A 49 0.46 -27.22 -3.57
CA SER A 49 1.57 -28.08 -4.01
C SER A 49 2.83 -27.89 -3.16
N LEU A 50 2.83 -26.94 -2.21
CA LEU A 50 4.01 -26.58 -1.44
C LEU A 50 4.32 -27.60 -0.35
N ASN A 51 5.61 -27.95 -0.23
CA ASN A 51 6.09 -28.68 0.92
C ASN A 51 6.11 -27.80 2.18
N ARG A 52 6.27 -28.42 3.36
CA ARG A 52 6.25 -27.72 4.65
C ARG A 52 7.26 -26.57 4.74
N GLN A 53 8.48 -26.76 4.22
CA GLN A 53 9.53 -25.73 4.27
C GLN A 53 9.18 -24.53 3.40
N GLN A 54 8.69 -24.78 2.18
CA GLN A 54 8.24 -23.72 1.27
C GLN A 54 7.04 -22.96 1.84
N ARG A 55 6.08 -23.68 2.45
CA ARG A 55 4.91 -23.06 3.09
C ARG A 55 5.32 -22.15 4.25
N THR A 56 6.22 -22.60 5.13
CA THR A 56 6.74 -21.77 6.23
C THR A 56 7.41 -20.51 5.70
N ARG A 57 8.23 -20.62 4.64
CA ARG A 57 8.88 -19.47 4.03
C ARG A 57 7.87 -18.46 3.48
N ILE A 58 6.86 -18.91 2.74
CA ILE A 58 5.83 -18.03 2.19
C ILE A 58 5.01 -17.37 3.30
N VAL A 59 4.61 -18.10 4.34
CA VAL A 59 3.90 -17.49 5.48
C VAL A 59 4.75 -16.43 6.16
N GLY A 60 6.05 -16.68 6.36
CA GLY A 60 6.96 -15.68 6.92
C GLY A 60 7.01 -14.38 6.10
N LEU A 61 7.10 -14.50 4.77
CA LEU A 61 7.10 -13.32 3.89
C LEU A 61 5.76 -12.57 3.92
N ARG A 62 4.63 -13.29 4.00
CA ARG A 62 3.30 -12.64 4.13
C ARG A 62 3.19 -11.87 5.43
N ASN A 63 3.66 -12.45 6.53
CA ASN A 63 3.66 -11.80 7.83
C ASN A 63 4.55 -10.54 7.85
N GLU A 64 5.74 -10.61 7.23
CA GLU A 64 6.61 -9.42 7.09
C GLU A 64 5.92 -8.32 6.30
N TYR A 65 5.25 -8.69 5.21
CA TYR A 65 4.54 -7.74 4.37
C TYR A 65 3.33 -7.11 5.08
N GLU A 66 2.55 -7.92 5.77
CA GLU A 66 1.42 -7.47 6.59
C GLU A 66 1.87 -6.51 7.70
N ALA A 67 2.98 -6.81 8.35
CA ALA A 67 3.53 -5.98 9.42
C ALA A 67 3.87 -4.55 8.93
N MET A 68 4.18 -4.35 7.64
CA MET A 68 4.39 -3.01 7.08
C MET A 68 3.11 -2.17 7.14
N PHE A 69 1.95 -2.73 6.78
CA PHE A 69 0.67 -2.03 6.86
C PHE A 69 0.26 -1.77 8.31
N GLN A 70 0.45 -2.76 9.19
CA GLN A 70 0.14 -2.62 10.62
C GLN A 70 0.97 -1.50 11.25
N LYS A 71 2.27 -1.45 10.98
CA LYS A 71 3.16 -0.41 11.47
C LYS A 71 2.71 1.00 11.05
N GLU A 72 2.33 1.20 9.79
CA GLU A 72 1.88 2.52 9.33
C GLU A 72 0.52 2.92 9.90
N LEU A 73 -0.39 1.96 10.13
CA LEU A 73 -1.62 2.19 10.88
C LEU A 73 -1.31 2.65 12.32
N GLU A 74 -0.45 1.93 13.03
CA GLU A 74 -0.04 2.26 14.40
C GLU A 74 0.63 3.64 14.49
N ASP A 75 1.55 3.95 13.56
CA ASP A 75 2.23 5.23 13.50
C ASP A 75 1.24 6.38 13.24
N GLY A 76 0.29 6.19 12.34
CA GLY A 76 -0.71 7.20 12.03
C GLY A 76 -1.71 7.42 13.15
N ILE A 77 -2.09 6.36 13.89
CA ILE A 77 -2.88 6.46 15.12
C ILE A 77 -2.10 7.25 16.18
N ARG A 78 -0.82 6.91 16.40
CA ARG A 78 0.04 7.58 17.38
C ARG A 78 0.22 9.07 17.09
N GLN A 79 0.29 9.44 15.80
CA GLN A 79 0.39 10.83 15.35
C GLN A 79 -0.96 11.56 15.29
N GLY A 80 -2.06 10.88 15.66
CA GLY A 80 -3.42 11.41 15.60
C GLY A 80 -3.95 11.63 14.18
N LYS A 81 -3.30 11.07 13.15
CA LYS A 81 -3.70 11.19 11.74
C LYS A 81 -4.75 10.17 11.33
N PHE A 82 -4.72 8.98 11.92
CA PHE A 82 -5.68 7.92 11.67
C PHE A 82 -6.58 7.66 12.88
N LEU A 83 -7.78 7.17 12.62
CA LEU A 83 -8.74 6.74 13.63
C LEU A 83 -8.15 5.57 14.44
N PRO A 84 -8.49 5.44 15.74
CA PRO A 84 -8.08 4.31 16.57
C PRO A 84 -8.87 3.05 16.17
N VAL A 85 -8.47 2.43 15.08
CA VAL A 85 -9.06 1.20 14.52
C VAL A 85 -8.40 -0.05 15.12
N ASP A 86 -9.02 -1.21 14.92
CA ASP A 86 -8.32 -2.48 15.09
C ASP A 86 -7.27 -2.62 13.98
N VAL A 87 -6.00 -2.53 14.35
CA VAL A 87 -4.87 -2.48 13.41
C VAL A 87 -4.81 -3.74 12.54
N GLN A 88 -5.01 -4.92 13.14
CA GLN A 88 -4.86 -6.18 12.45
C GLN A 88 -6.02 -6.41 11.47
N VAL A 89 -7.26 -6.22 11.92
CA VAL A 89 -8.45 -6.38 11.07
C VAL A 89 -8.45 -5.36 9.93
N THR A 90 -8.04 -4.12 10.20
CA THR A 90 -7.96 -3.08 9.17
C THR A 90 -6.90 -3.40 8.12
N ALA A 91 -5.70 -3.86 8.54
CA ALA A 91 -4.66 -4.30 7.62
C ALA A 91 -5.13 -5.46 6.73
N TYR A 92 -5.83 -6.45 7.30
CA TYR A 92 -6.42 -7.54 6.52
C TYR A 92 -7.42 -7.05 5.48
N GLY A 93 -8.30 -6.13 5.85
CA GLY A 93 -9.28 -5.53 4.93
C GLY A 93 -8.61 -4.82 3.76
N ILE A 94 -7.60 -3.97 4.06
CA ILE A 94 -6.83 -3.23 3.05
C ILE A 94 -6.13 -4.19 2.09
N LEU A 95 -5.39 -5.16 2.61
CA LEU A 95 -4.65 -6.13 1.80
C LEU A 95 -5.61 -6.97 0.93
N ALA A 96 -6.70 -7.48 1.50
CA ALA A 96 -7.64 -8.31 0.77
C ALA A 96 -8.27 -7.56 -0.41
N MET A 97 -8.78 -6.34 -0.17
CA MET A 97 -9.47 -5.57 -1.22
C MET A 97 -8.52 -5.10 -2.33
N THR A 98 -7.28 -4.79 -1.99
CA THR A 98 -6.28 -4.28 -2.95
C THR A 98 -5.62 -5.43 -3.72
N THR A 99 -5.40 -6.60 -3.11
CA THR A 99 -4.96 -7.82 -3.81
C THR A 99 -6.00 -8.27 -4.84
N TRP A 100 -7.30 -8.15 -4.53
CA TRP A 100 -8.39 -8.61 -5.39
C TRP A 100 -8.42 -7.93 -6.76
N VAL A 101 -7.78 -6.76 -6.94
CA VAL A 101 -7.63 -6.11 -8.25
C VAL A 101 -7.08 -7.05 -9.33
N SER A 102 -6.18 -7.96 -8.96
CA SER A 102 -5.58 -8.97 -9.85
C SER A 102 -6.59 -9.92 -10.50
N SER A 103 -7.79 -10.05 -9.92
CA SER A 103 -8.82 -10.97 -10.41
C SER A 103 -9.74 -10.37 -11.48
N TRP A 104 -9.81 -9.03 -11.57
CA TRP A 104 -10.81 -8.34 -12.40
C TRP A 104 -10.25 -7.19 -13.24
N TYR A 105 -9.06 -6.66 -12.91
CA TYR A 105 -8.46 -5.58 -13.69
C TYR A 105 -8.20 -6.02 -15.13
N SER A 106 -8.47 -5.11 -16.06
CA SER A 106 -8.16 -5.25 -17.48
C SER A 106 -7.57 -3.95 -18.01
N PRO A 107 -6.42 -3.99 -18.73
CA PRO A 107 -5.85 -2.80 -19.36
C PRO A 107 -6.71 -2.24 -20.50
N ARG A 108 -7.72 -2.99 -20.95
CA ARG A 108 -8.74 -2.53 -21.91
C ARG A 108 -10.02 -2.03 -21.23
N GLY A 109 -10.01 -1.94 -19.90
CA GLY A 109 -11.14 -1.47 -19.11
C GLY A 109 -11.32 0.04 -19.19
N ARG A 110 -12.34 0.54 -18.46
CA ARG A 110 -12.66 1.98 -18.40
C ARG A 110 -11.58 2.82 -17.74
N LEU A 111 -10.81 2.23 -16.82
CA LEU A 111 -9.80 2.91 -16.03
C LEU A 111 -8.44 2.24 -16.22
N SER A 112 -7.39 3.05 -16.26
CA SER A 112 -6.01 2.63 -16.12
C SER A 112 -5.74 2.06 -14.73
N LEU A 113 -4.64 1.31 -14.60
CA LEU A 113 -4.24 0.77 -13.30
C LEU A 113 -3.82 1.87 -12.33
N GLU A 114 -3.22 2.94 -12.84
CA GLU A 114 -2.87 4.15 -12.11
C GLU A 114 -4.11 4.78 -11.47
N GLU A 115 -5.17 5.00 -12.26
CA GLU A 115 -6.42 5.57 -11.76
C GLU A 115 -7.07 4.65 -10.71
N ILE A 116 -7.02 3.34 -10.91
CA ILE A 116 -7.51 2.36 -9.93
C ILE A 116 -6.70 2.45 -8.63
N ALA A 117 -5.36 2.50 -8.72
CA ALA A 117 -4.48 2.62 -7.56
C ALA A 117 -4.75 3.91 -6.77
N ASP A 118 -4.93 5.05 -7.47
CA ASP A 118 -5.30 6.32 -6.82
C ASP A 118 -6.66 6.24 -6.12
N ILE A 119 -7.67 5.62 -6.74
CA ILE A 119 -9.00 5.42 -6.14
C ILE A 119 -8.90 4.57 -4.86
N TYR A 120 -8.14 3.46 -4.90
CA TYR A 120 -7.97 2.61 -3.72
C TYR A 120 -7.21 3.34 -2.60
N SER A 121 -6.16 4.09 -2.92
CA SER A 121 -5.43 4.88 -1.93
C SER A 121 -6.31 5.94 -1.28
N ASP A 122 -7.09 6.69 -2.06
CA ASP A 122 -8.05 7.67 -1.52
C ASP A 122 -9.14 7.00 -0.67
N THR A 123 -9.68 5.87 -1.13
CA THR A 123 -10.68 5.09 -0.38
C THR A 123 -10.16 4.63 0.98
N VAL A 124 -8.95 4.06 1.02
CA VAL A 124 -8.30 3.64 2.27
C VAL A 124 -8.12 4.83 3.20
N LEU A 125 -7.50 5.91 2.71
CA LEU A 125 -7.20 7.08 3.53
C LEU A 125 -8.47 7.71 4.10
N ARG A 126 -9.53 7.86 3.28
CA ARG A 126 -10.83 8.37 3.77
C ARG A 126 -11.46 7.46 4.82
N GLY A 127 -11.30 6.14 4.69
CA GLY A 127 -11.84 5.17 5.64
C GLY A 127 -11.14 5.20 7.00
N ILE A 128 -9.86 5.56 7.04
CA ILE A 128 -9.06 5.56 8.28
C ILE A 128 -8.74 6.96 8.80
N TRP A 129 -9.05 8.03 8.06
CA TRP A 129 -8.67 9.39 8.43
C TRP A 129 -9.32 9.83 9.73
N ASN A 130 -8.53 10.40 10.65
CA ASN A 130 -9.05 11.03 11.85
C ASN A 130 -9.57 12.45 11.53
N PRO A 131 -10.88 12.73 11.65
CA PRO A 131 -11.41 14.06 11.38
C PRO A 131 -10.82 15.16 12.28
N ALA A 132 -10.35 14.81 13.48
CA ALA A 132 -9.69 15.75 14.39
C ALA A 132 -8.32 16.25 13.86
N ALA A 133 -7.72 15.54 12.90
CA ALA A 133 -6.49 15.97 12.22
C ALA A 133 -6.73 17.07 11.15
N GLY A 134 -7.97 17.50 10.96
CA GLY A 134 -8.39 18.47 9.94
C GLY A 134 -8.90 17.79 8.67
N GLN A 135 -8.89 18.53 7.56
CA GLN A 135 -9.30 18.00 6.26
C GLN A 135 -8.17 17.22 5.59
N LEU A 136 -8.44 15.97 5.19
CA LEU A 136 -7.49 15.09 4.50
C LEU A 136 -6.92 15.76 3.24
N GLU A 137 -7.77 16.38 2.42
CA GLU A 137 -7.37 17.02 1.16
C GLU A 137 -6.39 18.16 1.39
N THR A 138 -6.55 18.89 2.50
CA THR A 138 -5.65 19.97 2.88
C THR A 138 -4.30 19.43 3.34
N HIS A 139 -4.28 18.30 4.04
CA HIS A 139 -3.04 17.59 4.40
C HIS A 139 -2.31 17.09 3.15
N LEU A 140 -2.99 16.38 2.24
CA LEU A 140 -2.40 15.84 1.02
C LEU A 140 -1.85 16.93 0.09
N ARG A 141 -2.58 18.05 -0.08
CA ARG A 141 -2.07 19.22 -0.84
C ARG A 141 -0.80 19.80 -0.23
N ARG A 142 -0.68 19.82 1.10
CA ARG A 142 0.54 20.29 1.77
C ARG A 142 1.71 19.34 1.51
N VAL A 143 1.51 18.04 1.72
CA VAL A 143 2.53 17.01 1.45
C VAL A 143 3.04 17.11 0.00
N GLY A 144 2.14 17.21 -0.98
CA GLY A 144 2.52 17.33 -2.38
C GLY A 144 3.41 18.55 -2.67
N ARG A 145 3.14 19.71 -2.04
CA ARG A 145 3.99 20.91 -2.15
C ARG A 145 5.36 20.71 -1.51
N ASP A 146 5.41 20.06 -0.36
CA ASP A 146 6.67 19.80 0.35
C ASP A 146 7.54 18.81 -0.45
N ASN A 147 6.93 17.79 -1.06
CA ASN A 147 7.59 16.86 -1.98
C ASN A 147 8.17 17.57 -3.21
N ALA A 148 7.39 18.42 -3.87
CA ALA A 148 7.87 19.19 -5.02
C ALA A 148 9.08 20.07 -4.67
N ARG A 149 9.07 20.71 -3.49
CA ARG A 149 10.19 21.52 -3.00
C ARG A 149 11.45 20.68 -2.75
N ARG A 150 11.31 19.50 -2.13
CA ARG A 150 12.43 18.57 -1.91
C ARG A 150 13.05 18.11 -3.22
N SER A 151 12.24 17.74 -4.21
CA SER A 151 12.71 17.30 -5.53
C SER A 151 13.48 18.40 -6.27
N LEU A 152 13.01 19.65 -6.24
CA LEU A 152 13.69 20.79 -6.86
C LEU A 152 15.04 21.08 -6.18
N ALA A 153 15.11 21.04 -4.84
CA ALA A 153 16.35 21.24 -4.10
C ALA A 153 17.39 20.14 -4.39
N ALA A 154 16.95 18.89 -4.53
CA ALA A 154 17.81 17.77 -4.90
C ALA A 154 18.34 17.88 -6.35
N ALA A 155 17.53 18.39 -7.28
CA ALA A 155 17.93 18.61 -8.67
C ALA A 155 18.93 19.78 -8.81
N ALA A 156 18.81 20.83 -7.99
CA ALA A 156 19.73 21.96 -8.01
C ALA A 156 21.10 21.67 -7.35
N SER A 157 21.20 20.58 -6.59
CA SER A 157 22.43 20.11 -5.94
C SER A 157 23.23 19.11 -6.78
N LYS A 158 22.77 18.79 -8.00
CA LYS A 158 23.42 17.89 -8.96
C LYS A 158 23.95 18.68 -10.15
#